data_AF-A0A5K7ZFZ7-F1
#
_entry.id   AF-A0A5K7ZFZ7-F1
#
_cell.length_a   1.000
_cell.length_b   1.000
_cell.length_c   1.000
_cell.angle_alpha   90.00
_cell.angle_beta   90.00
_cell.angle_gamma   90.00
#
_symmetry.space_group_name_H-M   'P 1'
#
loop_
_entity.id
_entity.type
_entity.pdbx_description
1 polymer ?
#
loop_
_entity_poly.entity_id
_entity_poly.type
_entity_poly.pdbx_seq_one_letter_code
_entity_poly.pdbx_strand_id
1 'polypeptide(L)'
;MRFNSLNPGKPMGNSGGAAGIVIVLVLILAMAAGGGYWAYSKYYKIEPPRTKLASMKVKEELVQFTYDRVSRALHYNLITTDDIVVMMDKELKRLQRISKKFPDQKGIVDPQIEELTRARKRLATALKEVTAAIEKIYVTWLVDHSKGTGQIKSRKGTLTRKLADAIRGESVLIGRIRTNPDASS
;
A
#
# COMPACT_ATOMS: atom_id res chain seq x y z
N MET A 1 -52.75 25.24 40.17
CA MET A 1 -52.20 25.53 41.51
C MET A 1 -51.69 24.22 42.12
N ARG A 2 -50.42 24.22 42.56
CA ARG A 2 -49.74 23.35 43.57
C ARG A 2 -49.67 21.83 43.28
N PHE A 3 -48.52 21.22 42.96
CA PHE A 3 -47.23 20.97 43.66
C PHE A 3 -47.18 19.72 44.56
N ASN A 4 -46.12 18.92 44.31
CA ASN A 4 -45.40 17.95 45.17
C ASN A 4 -46.00 16.55 45.38
N SER A 5 -45.25 15.45 45.49
CA SER A 5 -43.81 15.11 45.36
C SER A 5 -43.67 13.58 45.48
N LEU A 6 -42.63 12.98 44.90
CA LEU A 6 -41.68 12.03 45.54
C LEU A 6 -41.00 11.10 44.50
N ASN A 7 -39.68 11.24 44.41
CA ASN A 7 -38.73 10.20 43.98
C ASN A 7 -38.68 9.12 45.09
N PRO A 8 -38.40 7.81 44.86
CA PRO A 8 -37.09 7.34 44.37
C PRO A 8 -37.09 6.03 43.54
N GLY A 9 -36.09 5.84 42.67
CA GLY A 9 -35.79 4.50 42.16
C GLY A 9 -34.94 4.48 40.89
N LYS A 10 -33.62 4.59 41.03
CA LYS A 10 -32.68 3.98 40.06
C LYS A 10 -32.64 2.47 40.35
N PRO A 11 -32.49 1.61 39.33
CA PRO A 11 -31.13 1.33 38.87
C PRO A 11 -30.96 1.30 37.34
N MET A 12 -29.69 1.46 36.97
CA MET A 12 -29.09 1.40 35.63
C MET A 12 -29.60 0.25 34.75
N GLY A 13 -29.89 0.59 33.48
CA GLY A 13 -30.00 -0.36 32.37
C GLY A 13 -29.24 0.20 31.17
N ASN A 14 -28.07 -0.37 30.90
CA ASN A 14 -27.15 -0.03 29.82
C ASN A 14 -27.73 -0.49 28.46
N SER A 15 -27.84 0.38 27.45
CA SER A 15 -28.21 -0.02 26.09
C SER A 15 -27.48 0.80 25.01
N GLY A 16 -26.15 0.82 25.09
CA GLY A 16 -25.24 1.29 24.03
C GLY A 16 -25.15 0.30 22.85
N GLY A 17 -26.26 0.03 22.16
CA GLY A 17 -26.34 -1.05 21.15
C GLY A 17 -26.49 -0.62 19.69
N ALA A 18 -27.04 0.55 19.38
CA ALA A 18 -27.40 0.91 18.00
C ALA A 18 -26.61 2.10 17.43
N ALA A 19 -26.27 3.10 18.24
CA ALA A 19 -25.57 4.29 17.77
C ALA A 19 -24.10 4.04 17.38
N GLY A 20 -23.42 3.10 18.06
CA GLY A 20 -22.01 2.76 17.77
C GLY A 20 -21.82 2.07 16.42
N ILE A 21 -22.77 1.21 16.02
CA ILE A 21 -22.69 0.45 14.76
C ILE A 21 -22.89 1.37 13.54
N VAL A 22 -23.77 2.37 13.65
CA VAL A 22 -24.02 3.34 12.59
C VAL A 22 -22.80 4.25 12.36
N ILE A 23 -22.13 4.70 13.43
CA ILE A 23 -20.92 5.53 13.32
C ILE A 23 -19.76 4.73 12.68
N VAL A 24 -19.60 3.46 13.05
CA VAL A 24 -18.59 2.58 12.44
C VAL A 24 -18.88 2.33 10.96
N LEU A 25 -20.15 2.11 10.56
CA LEU A 25 -20.54 1.94 9.16
C LEU A 25 -20.35 3.22 8.33
N VAL A 26 -20.68 4.39 8.88
CA VAL A 26 -20.47 5.69 8.21
C VAL A 26 -18.97 5.99 8.07
N LEU A 27 -18.14 5.63 9.05
CA LEU A 27 -16.67 5.76 8.95
C LEU A 27 -16.08 4.80 7.91
N ILE A 28 -16.59 3.56 7.81
CA ILE A 28 -16.17 2.60 6.77
C ILE A 28 -16.57 3.07 5.37
N LEU A 29 -17.77 3.64 5.22
CA LEU A 29 -18.23 4.22 3.95
C LEU A 29 -17.48 5.50 3.58
N ALA A 30 -17.12 6.35 4.54
CA ALA A 30 -16.28 7.53 4.31
C ALA A 30 -14.85 7.16 3.90
N MET A 31 -14.29 6.08 4.46
CA MET A 31 -13.01 5.51 4.02
C MET A 31 -13.08 4.93 2.60
N ALA A 32 -14.22 4.35 2.20
CA ALA A 32 -14.46 3.89 0.83
C ALA A 32 -14.63 5.06 -0.16
N ALA A 33 -15.31 6.14 0.25
CA ALA A 33 -15.50 7.34 -0.58
C ALA A 33 -14.18 8.09 -0.85
N GLY A 34 -13.25 8.13 0.12
CA GLY A 34 -11.91 8.68 -0.07
C GLY A 34 -11.06 7.86 -1.07
N GLY A 35 -11.22 6.54 -1.10
CA GLY A 35 -10.61 5.66 -2.10
C GLY A 35 -11.24 5.80 -3.50
N GLY A 36 -12.55 6.06 -3.55
CA GLY A 36 -13.31 6.27 -4.79
C GLY A 36 -12.90 7.53 -5.56
N TYR A 37 -12.66 8.65 -4.87
CA TYR A 37 -12.24 9.91 -5.51
C TYR A 37 -10.81 9.86 -6.07
N TRP A 38 -9.89 9.16 -5.37
CA TRP A 38 -8.54 8.92 -5.86
C TRP A 38 -8.51 7.92 -7.02
N ALA A 39 -9.37 6.90 -7.00
CA ALA A 39 -9.54 6.00 -8.15
C ALA A 39 -10.13 6.76 -9.36
N TYR A 40 -11.18 7.56 -9.16
CA TYR A 40 -11.87 8.28 -10.24
C TYR A 40 -10.95 9.29 -10.96
N SER A 41 -10.18 10.09 -10.22
CA SER A 41 -9.26 11.06 -10.84
C SER A 41 -8.07 10.40 -11.56
N LYS A 42 -7.65 9.20 -11.13
CA LYS A 42 -6.53 8.44 -11.72
C LYS A 42 -6.91 7.67 -13.00
N TYR A 43 -8.19 7.33 -13.21
CA TYR A 43 -8.63 6.55 -14.39
C TYR A 43 -9.03 7.42 -15.60
N TYR A 44 -9.37 8.70 -15.42
CA TYR A 44 -9.87 9.56 -16.52
C TYR A 44 -8.85 10.54 -17.12
N LYS A 45 -7.65 10.68 -16.54
CA LYS A 45 -6.52 11.33 -17.23
C LYS A 45 -5.59 10.24 -17.77
N ILE A 46 -5.51 10.11 -19.09
CA ILE A 46 -4.54 9.23 -19.74
C ILE A 46 -3.17 9.91 -19.65
N GLU A 47 -2.58 9.91 -18.46
CA GLU A 47 -1.16 10.20 -18.31
C GLU A 47 -0.36 9.04 -18.93
N PRO A 48 0.76 9.32 -19.61
CA PRO A 48 1.58 8.27 -20.17
C PRO A 48 2.02 7.30 -19.06
N PRO A 49 1.98 5.97 -19.29
CA PRO A 49 2.31 4.99 -18.27
C PRO A 49 3.74 5.24 -17.77
N ARG A 50 3.91 5.32 -16.45
CA ARG A 50 5.22 5.55 -15.83
C ARG A 50 6.20 4.43 -16.24
N THR A 51 7.37 4.83 -16.73
CA THR A 51 8.41 3.93 -17.24
C THR A 51 9.59 3.74 -16.31
N LYS A 52 9.66 4.48 -15.20
CA LYS A 52 10.77 4.45 -14.24
C LYS A 52 10.31 4.07 -12.84
N LEU A 53 11.08 3.21 -12.18
CA LEU A 53 10.94 2.93 -10.74
C LEU A 53 11.89 3.85 -9.96
N ALA A 54 11.40 4.45 -8.88
CA ALA A 54 12.17 5.40 -8.06
C ALA A 54 12.99 4.70 -6.97
N SER A 55 12.53 3.56 -6.46
CA SER A 55 13.21 2.79 -5.41
C SER A 55 14.37 1.94 -5.93
N MET A 56 14.43 1.64 -7.24
CA MET A 56 15.48 0.82 -7.83
C MET A 56 15.75 1.16 -9.30
N LYS A 57 17.01 0.96 -9.72
CA LYS A 57 17.43 1.13 -11.11
C LYS A 57 16.96 -0.05 -11.95
N VAL A 58 15.81 0.10 -12.61
CA VAL A 58 15.31 -0.83 -13.64
C VAL A 58 15.29 -0.09 -14.96
N LYS A 59 15.72 -0.76 -16.03
CA LYS A 59 15.72 -0.16 -17.37
C LYS A 59 14.28 0.19 -17.79
N GLU A 60 14.12 1.37 -18.39
CA GLU A 60 12.80 1.89 -18.80
C GLU A 60 12.07 0.94 -19.75
N GLU A 61 12.82 0.31 -20.65
CA GLU A 61 12.32 -0.69 -21.59
C GLU A 61 11.64 -1.88 -20.91
N LEU A 62 12.07 -2.28 -19.70
CA LEU A 62 11.47 -3.40 -18.97
C LEU A 62 10.12 -3.02 -18.37
N VAL A 63 10.01 -1.80 -17.83
CA VAL A 63 8.76 -1.30 -17.26
C VAL A 63 7.74 -1.08 -18.38
N GLN A 64 8.18 -0.48 -19.48
CA GLN A 64 7.36 -0.29 -20.69
C GLN A 64 6.93 -1.63 -21.30
N PHE A 65 7.86 -2.58 -21.47
CA PHE A 65 7.55 -3.94 -21.93
C PHE A 65 6.52 -4.65 -21.06
N THR A 66 6.58 -4.43 -19.74
CA THR A 66 5.58 -5.00 -18.82
C THR A 66 4.18 -4.48 -19.11
N TYR A 67 4.05 -3.18 -19.35
CA TYR A 67 2.79 -2.53 -19.72
C TYR A 67 2.29 -3.01 -21.09
N ASP A 68 3.16 -3.00 -22.10
CA ASP A 68 2.79 -3.25 -23.50
C ASP A 68 2.52 -4.73 -23.80
N ARG A 69 3.29 -5.64 -23.18
CA ARG A 69 3.33 -7.05 -23.61
C ARG A 69 3.01 -8.06 -22.52
N VAL A 70 3.33 -7.77 -21.25
CA VAL A 70 3.18 -8.76 -20.17
C VAL A 70 1.81 -8.70 -19.52
N SER A 71 1.50 -7.60 -18.85
CA SER A 71 0.21 -7.36 -18.18
C SER A 71 0.15 -5.94 -17.62
N ARG A 72 -0.92 -5.20 -17.93
CA ARG A 72 -1.22 -3.90 -17.31
C ARG A 72 -1.35 -4.00 -15.78
N ALA A 73 -1.94 -5.09 -15.28
CA ALA A 73 -2.06 -5.32 -13.84
C ALA A 73 -0.69 -5.54 -13.18
N LEU A 74 0.23 -6.24 -13.85
CA LEU A 74 1.60 -6.41 -13.36
C LEU A 74 2.34 -5.07 -13.33
N HIS A 75 2.21 -4.28 -14.40
CA HIS A 75 2.78 -2.93 -14.46
C HIS A 75 2.25 -2.04 -13.33
N TYR A 76 0.94 -2.01 -13.11
CA TYR A 76 0.35 -1.26 -12.00
C TYR A 76 0.88 -1.70 -10.63
N ASN A 77 1.01 -3.02 -10.42
CA ASN A 77 1.56 -3.56 -9.18
C ASN A 77 3.04 -3.21 -8.99
N LEU A 78 3.84 -3.13 -10.06
CA LEU A 78 5.23 -2.66 -10.00
C LEU A 78 5.30 -1.22 -9.50
N ILE A 79 4.54 -0.31 -10.14
CA ILE A 79 4.52 1.11 -9.77
C ILE A 79 4.01 1.28 -8.34
N THR A 80 2.93 0.58 -7.97
CA THR A 80 2.37 0.66 -6.62
C THR A 80 3.35 0.16 -5.56
N THR A 81 4.05 -0.95 -5.82
CA THR A 81 5.06 -1.48 -4.89
C THR A 81 6.24 -0.51 -4.75
N ASP A 82 6.69 0.08 -5.85
CA ASP A 82 7.75 1.10 -5.86
C ASP A 82 7.38 2.33 -5.03
N ASP A 83 6.17 2.86 -5.22
CA ASP A 83 5.66 4.01 -4.47
C ASP A 83 5.56 3.71 -2.97
N ILE A 84 5.13 2.50 -2.60
CA ILE A 84 5.09 2.07 -1.21
C ILE A 84 6.50 2.01 -0.62
N VAL A 85 7.48 1.45 -1.34
CA VAL A 85 8.87 1.40 -0.84
C VAL A 85 9.43 2.80 -0.63
N VAL A 86 9.18 3.74 -1.54
CA VAL A 86 9.59 5.14 -1.39
C VAL A 86 8.91 5.79 -0.18
N MET A 87 7.61 5.56 0.01
CA MET A 87 6.86 6.03 1.17
C MET A 87 7.43 5.47 2.49
N MET A 88 7.77 4.19 2.54
CA MET A 88 8.41 3.57 3.70
C MET A 88 9.80 4.15 3.97
N ASP A 89 10.59 4.44 2.92
CA ASP A 89 11.91 5.08 3.07
C ASP A 89 11.80 6.50 3.64
N LYS A 90 10.78 7.27 3.25
CA LYS A 90 10.47 8.58 3.84
C LYS A 90 10.10 8.44 5.33
N GLU A 91 9.23 7.48 5.66
CA GLU A 91 8.79 7.28 7.04
C GLU A 91 9.92 6.79 7.94
N LEU A 92 10.79 5.90 7.46
CA LEU A 92 12.00 5.49 8.19
C LEU A 92 12.88 6.70 8.53
N LYS A 93 13.10 7.61 7.57
CA LYS A 93 13.86 8.85 7.82
C LYS A 93 13.16 9.73 8.86
N ARG A 94 11.83 9.82 8.84
CA ARG A 94 11.06 10.57 9.85
C ARG A 94 11.26 9.98 11.25
N LEU A 95 11.07 8.67 11.40
CA LEU A 95 11.25 7.97 12.68
C LEU A 95 12.69 8.06 13.19
N GLN A 96 13.68 7.92 12.31
CA GLN A 96 15.10 8.10 12.68
C GLN A 96 15.41 9.51 13.19
N ARG A 97 14.81 10.55 12.59
CA ARG A 97 14.94 11.93 13.10
C ARG A 97 14.30 12.09 14.47
N ILE A 98 13.14 11.48 14.71
CA ILE A 98 12.47 11.50 16.02
C ILE A 98 13.32 10.78 17.07
N SER A 99 13.85 9.58 16.76
CA SER A 99 14.73 8.82 17.66
C SER A 99 15.99 9.61 18.04
N LYS A 100 16.58 10.36 17.10
CA LYS A 100 17.71 11.27 17.38
C LYS A 100 17.33 12.46 18.26
N LYS A 101 16.11 12.99 18.12
CA LYS A 101 15.62 14.15 18.88
C LYS A 101 15.21 13.78 20.31
N PHE A 102 14.72 12.56 20.51
CA PHE A 102 14.22 12.06 21.79
C PHE A 102 14.87 10.71 22.14
N PRO A 103 16.18 10.69 22.46
CA PRO A 103 16.94 9.46 22.64
C PRO A 103 16.44 8.59 23.81
N ASP A 104 15.82 9.20 24.82
CA ASP A 104 15.26 8.48 25.98
C ASP A 104 13.95 7.73 25.66
N GLN A 105 13.34 8.03 24.50
CA GLN A 105 12.07 7.45 24.06
C GLN A 105 12.24 6.35 23.00
N LYS A 106 13.44 5.75 22.92
CA LYS A 106 13.77 4.65 21.99
C LYS A 106 12.80 3.46 22.07
N GLY A 107 12.30 3.15 23.27
CA GLY A 107 11.33 2.06 23.46
C GLY A 107 10.02 2.21 22.65
N ILE A 108 9.69 3.43 22.21
CA ILE A 108 8.50 3.71 21.40
C ILE A 108 8.83 3.67 19.90
N VAL A 109 10.00 4.20 19.51
CA VAL A 109 10.36 4.43 18.10
C VAL A 109 11.05 3.22 17.49
N ASP A 110 11.90 2.52 18.23
CA ASP A 110 12.72 1.43 17.71
C ASP A 110 11.86 0.24 17.21
N PRO A 111 10.79 -0.20 17.91
CA PRO A 111 9.92 -1.26 17.39
C PRO A 111 9.25 -0.88 16.06
N GLN A 112 8.88 0.39 15.89
CA GLN A 112 8.28 0.89 14.65
C GLN A 112 9.30 0.95 13.51
N ILE A 113 10.53 1.39 13.79
CA ILE A 113 11.64 1.35 12.82
C ILE A 113 11.91 -0.08 12.39
N GLU A 114 11.93 -1.04 13.32
CA GLU A 114 12.21 -2.44 13.01
C GLU A 114 11.09 -3.09 12.17
N GLU A 115 9.83 -2.89 12.56
CA GLU A 115 8.66 -3.36 11.80
C GLU A 115 8.69 -2.79 10.37
N LEU A 116 8.89 -1.48 10.25
CA LEU A 116 8.92 -0.79 8.96
C LEU A 116 10.10 -1.22 8.08
N THR A 117 11.27 -1.42 8.68
CA THR A 117 12.46 -1.90 7.96
C THR A 117 12.22 -3.31 7.40
N ARG A 118 11.58 -4.20 8.17
CA ARG A 118 11.25 -5.56 7.73
C ARG A 118 10.25 -5.54 6.57
N ALA A 119 9.18 -4.77 6.68
CA ALA A 119 8.18 -4.62 5.62
C ALA A 119 8.77 -4.04 4.33
N ARG A 120 9.55 -2.97 4.45
CA ARG A 120 10.28 -2.34 3.32
C ARG A 120 11.19 -3.34 2.63
N LYS A 121 11.94 -4.14 3.39
CA LYS A 121 12.83 -5.17 2.84
C LYS A 121 12.05 -6.25 2.08
N ARG A 122 10.90 -6.71 2.59
CA ARG A 122 10.06 -7.70 1.91
C ARG A 122 9.52 -7.17 0.58
N LEU A 123 8.97 -5.96 0.57
CA LEU A 123 8.46 -5.34 -0.66
C LEU A 123 9.58 -5.11 -1.69
N ALA A 124 10.73 -4.58 -1.27
CA ALA A 124 11.88 -4.39 -2.14
C ALA A 124 12.41 -5.70 -2.72
N THR A 125 12.39 -6.78 -1.93
CA THR A 125 12.80 -8.12 -2.38
C THR A 125 11.81 -8.66 -3.42
N ALA A 126 10.51 -8.58 -3.16
CA ALA A 126 9.49 -8.99 -4.13
C ALA A 126 9.60 -8.20 -5.44
N LEU A 127 9.82 -6.89 -5.35
CA LEU A 127 10.01 -6.02 -6.51
C LEU A 127 11.26 -6.45 -7.32
N LYS A 128 12.39 -6.70 -6.65
CA LYS A 128 13.63 -7.16 -7.28
C LYS A 128 13.47 -8.51 -7.99
N GLU A 129 12.81 -9.46 -7.35
CA GLU A 129 12.60 -10.80 -7.93
C GLU A 129 11.68 -10.75 -9.15
N VAL A 130 10.64 -9.91 -9.11
CA VAL A 130 9.71 -9.76 -10.23
C VAL A 130 10.35 -9.00 -11.39
N THR A 131 11.14 -7.95 -11.13
CA THR A 131 11.85 -7.21 -12.19
C THR A 131 12.91 -8.09 -12.86
N ALA A 132 13.68 -8.88 -12.11
CA ALA A 132 14.61 -9.86 -12.67
C ALA A 132 13.88 -10.94 -13.51
N ALA A 133 12.70 -11.38 -13.07
CA ALA A 133 11.89 -12.32 -13.83
C ALA A 133 11.37 -11.73 -15.15
N ILE A 134 10.98 -10.45 -15.15
CA ILE A 134 10.56 -9.69 -16.34
C ILE A 134 11.74 -9.52 -17.30
N GLU A 135 12.92 -9.15 -16.79
CA GLU A 135 14.13 -9.02 -17.60
C GLU A 135 14.46 -10.33 -18.33
N LYS A 136 14.41 -11.46 -17.63
CA LYS A 136 14.61 -12.78 -18.27
C LYS A 136 13.59 -13.05 -19.39
N ILE A 137 12.32 -12.70 -19.17
CA ILE A 137 11.27 -12.85 -20.18
C ILE A 137 11.53 -11.92 -21.37
N TYR A 138 11.91 -10.67 -21.11
CA TYR A 138 12.21 -9.67 -22.12
C TYR A 138 13.38 -10.12 -23.01
N VAL A 139 14.50 -10.53 -22.41
CA VAL A 139 15.65 -11.06 -23.15
C VAL A 139 15.28 -12.32 -23.93
N THR A 140 14.51 -13.24 -23.34
CA THR A 140 14.02 -14.40 -24.09
C THR A 140 13.16 -13.98 -25.27
N TRP A 141 12.28 -13.00 -25.10
CA TRP A 141 11.40 -12.49 -26.15
C TRP A 141 12.17 -11.80 -27.28
N LEU A 142 13.26 -11.09 -26.97
CA LEU A 142 14.14 -10.49 -27.98
C LEU A 142 14.88 -11.53 -28.83
N VAL A 143 15.28 -12.65 -28.22
CA VAL A 143 16.04 -13.72 -28.89
C VAL A 143 15.12 -14.72 -29.60
N ASP A 144 14.00 -15.07 -28.97
CA ASP A 144 13.00 -16.02 -29.46
C ASP A 144 11.61 -15.55 -29.03
N HIS A 145 10.93 -14.86 -29.96
CA HIS A 145 9.61 -14.30 -29.72
C HIS A 145 8.57 -15.34 -29.31
N SER A 146 8.63 -16.56 -29.86
CA SER A 146 7.67 -17.62 -29.56
C SER A 146 7.85 -18.10 -28.12
N LYS A 147 9.09 -18.42 -27.74
CA LYS A 147 9.43 -18.85 -26.38
C LYS A 147 9.18 -17.76 -25.36
N GLY A 148 9.53 -16.51 -25.65
CA GLY A 148 9.24 -15.36 -24.80
C GLY A 148 7.74 -15.17 -24.57
N THR A 149 6.94 -15.26 -25.64
CA THR A 149 5.47 -15.18 -25.53
C THR A 149 4.89 -16.33 -24.70
N GLY A 150 5.45 -17.54 -24.83
CA GLY A 150 5.11 -18.69 -23.98
C GLY A 150 5.41 -18.43 -22.49
N GLN A 151 6.55 -17.82 -22.17
CA GLN A 151 6.88 -17.43 -20.80
C GLN A 151 5.95 -16.33 -20.27
N ILE A 152 5.57 -15.34 -21.09
CA ILE A 152 4.61 -14.31 -20.70
C ILE A 152 3.28 -14.97 -20.29
N LYS A 153 2.73 -15.83 -21.16
CA LYS A 153 1.44 -16.49 -20.91
C LYS A 153 1.44 -17.32 -19.63
N SER A 154 2.51 -18.09 -19.39
CA SER A 154 2.63 -18.98 -18.23
C SER A 154 2.95 -18.25 -16.92
N ARG A 155 3.70 -17.14 -16.95
CA ARG A 155 4.23 -16.50 -15.73
C ARG A 155 3.50 -15.24 -15.32
N LYS A 156 2.83 -14.52 -16.23
CA LYS A 156 2.21 -13.22 -15.93
C LYS A 156 1.30 -13.25 -14.69
N GLY A 157 0.45 -14.29 -14.57
CA GLY A 157 -0.46 -14.41 -13.43
C GLY A 157 0.27 -14.58 -12.10
N THR A 158 1.30 -15.43 -12.07
CA THR A 158 2.11 -15.66 -10.87
C THR A 158 2.91 -14.43 -10.46
N LEU A 159 3.49 -13.71 -11.42
CA LEU A 159 4.21 -12.46 -11.15
C LEU A 159 3.26 -11.37 -10.63
N THR A 160 2.07 -11.24 -11.22
CA THR A 160 1.06 -10.28 -10.76
C THR A 160 0.62 -10.58 -9.32
N ARG A 161 0.35 -11.86 -9.02
CA ARG A 161 -0.04 -12.29 -7.66
C ARG A 161 1.09 -12.05 -6.66
N LYS A 162 2.33 -12.36 -7.02
CA LYS A 162 3.48 -12.18 -6.11
C LYS A 162 3.59 -10.74 -5.59
N LEU A 163 3.44 -9.73 -6.46
CA LEU A 163 3.42 -8.33 -6.01
C LEU A 163 2.14 -7.99 -5.25
N ALA A 164 0.98 -8.45 -5.71
CA ALA A 164 -0.28 -8.19 -5.02
C ALA A 164 -0.28 -8.74 -3.59
N ASP A 165 0.24 -9.95 -3.39
CA ASP A 165 0.31 -10.62 -2.09
C ASP A 165 1.36 -9.95 -1.19
N ALA A 166 2.49 -9.48 -1.76
CA ALA A 166 3.45 -8.68 -1.02
C ALA A 166 2.83 -7.36 -0.52
N ILE A 167 2.06 -6.66 -1.37
CA ILE A 167 1.33 -5.44 -0.96
C ILE A 167 0.29 -5.76 0.12
N ARG A 168 -0.51 -6.81 -0.06
CA ARG A 168 -1.55 -7.21 0.90
C ARG A 168 -0.96 -7.58 2.26
N GLY A 169 0.17 -8.29 2.27
CA GLY A 169 0.86 -8.70 3.49
C GLY A 169 1.27 -7.52 4.38
N GLU A 170 1.49 -6.34 3.79
CA GLU A 170 1.91 -5.13 4.51
C GLU A 170 0.80 -4.07 4.57
N SER A 171 -0.45 -4.43 4.22
CA SER A 171 -1.58 -3.49 4.06
C SER A 171 -1.89 -2.66 5.31
N VAL A 172 -1.82 -3.27 6.50
CA VAL A 172 -2.06 -2.58 7.78
C VAL A 172 -1.02 -1.49 8.02
N LEU A 173 0.26 -1.81 7.81
CA LEU A 173 1.36 -0.87 7.96
C LEU A 173 1.29 0.26 6.92
N ILE A 174 1.02 -0.09 5.65
CA ILE A 174 0.81 0.89 4.57
C ILE A 174 -0.34 1.84 4.93
N GLY A 175 -1.44 1.31 5.46
CA GLY A 175 -2.57 2.11 5.93
C GLY A 175 -2.15 3.12 7.00
N ARG A 176 -1.42 2.67 8.02
CA ARG A 176 -0.92 3.53 9.12
C ARG A 176 -0.04 4.68 8.61
N ILE A 177 0.85 4.40 7.66
CA ILE A 177 1.74 5.44 7.08
C ILE A 177 0.93 6.44 6.26
N ARG A 178 -0.03 5.97 5.45
CA ARG A 178 -0.86 6.86 4.61
C ARG A 178 -1.77 7.78 5.42
N THR A 179 -2.22 7.34 6.60
CA THR A 179 -3.01 8.18 7.51
C THR A 179 -2.15 9.19 8.28
N ASN A 180 -0.83 9.14 8.14
CA ASN A 180 0.08 10.08 8.80
C ASN A 180 0.38 11.28 7.87
N PRO A 181 -0.13 12.49 8.19
CA PRO A 181 -0.01 13.67 7.32
C PRO A 181 1.46 14.06 7.01
N ASP A 182 2.38 13.77 7.93
CA ASP A 182 3.81 14.07 7.78
C ASP A 182 4.54 13.09 6.85
N ALA A 183 3.94 11.93 6.55
CA ALA A 183 4.53 10.89 5.69
C ALA A 183 3.96 10.89 4.27
N SER A 184 2.77 11.50 4.08
CA SER A 184 2.06 11.62 2.80
C SER A 184 2.50 12.79 1.91
N SER A 185 3.45 13.61 2.37
CA SER A 185 3.99 14.78 1.64
C SER A 185 5.29 14.46 0.88
#